data_AF-A0A8S2GAA6-F1
#
_entry.id   AF-A0A8S2GAA6-F1
#
_cell.length_a   1.000
_cell.length_b   1.000
_cell.length_c   1.000
_cell.angle_alpha   90.00
_cell.angle_beta   90.00
_cell.angle_gamma   90.00
#
_symmetry.space_group_name_H-M   'P 1'
#
loop_
_entity.id
_entity.type
_entity.pdbx_description
1 polymer ?
#
loop_
_entity_poly.entity_id
_entity_poly.type
_entity_poly.pdbx_seq_one_letter_code
_entity_poly.pdbx_strand_id
1 'polypeptide(L)'
;DDGEWKEMINNEKNRMTFIDSLLNLSVQETLDGLDFDWEYPCYEYKSYYTQFISELKANIKKNPDIRPSFLLTTAVGAGKGTIDDCYEITALGRLLDFIHLMTYDYH
;
A
#
# COMPACT_ATOMS: atom_id res chain seq x y z
N ASP A 1 -2.39 -10.54 -12.54
CA ASP A 1 -3.83 -10.80 -12.40
C ASP A 1 -4.27 -10.06 -11.15
N ASP A 2 -5.19 -9.11 -11.25
CA ASP A 2 -5.59 -8.24 -10.13
C ASP A 2 -6.57 -8.91 -9.16
N GLY A 3 -7.00 -10.14 -9.45
CA GLY A 3 -8.06 -10.82 -8.71
C GLY A 3 -7.80 -10.87 -7.21
N GLU A 4 -6.57 -11.22 -6.81
CA GLU A 4 -6.17 -11.34 -5.41
C GLU A 4 -6.15 -9.98 -4.69
N TRP A 5 -5.64 -8.93 -5.34
CA TRP A 5 -5.66 -7.57 -4.79
C TRP A 5 -7.08 -7.06 -4.56
N LYS A 6 -7.95 -7.26 -5.56
CA LYS A 6 -9.35 -6.84 -5.49
C LYS A 6 -10.09 -7.58 -4.37
N GLU A 7 -9.89 -8.90 -4.24
CA GLU A 7 -10.49 -9.67 -3.15
C GLU A 7 -9.99 -9.22 -1.78
N MET A 8 -8.68 -9.00 -1.64
CA MET A 8 -8.09 -8.54 -0.38
C MET A 8 -8.64 -7.18 0.03
N ILE A 9 -8.76 -6.23 -0.91
CA ILE A 9 -9.02 -4.85 -0.54
C ILE A 9 -10.50 -4.51 -0.30
N ASN A 10 -11.40 -5.27 -0.93
CA ASN A 10 -12.85 -5.00 -0.94
C ASN A 10 -13.54 -5.17 0.42
N ASN A 11 -12.91 -5.82 1.40
CA ASN A 11 -13.52 -6.08 2.70
C ASN A 11 -12.54 -5.74 3.84
N GLU A 12 -13.04 -5.01 4.85
CA GLU A 12 -12.28 -4.68 6.07
C GLU A 12 -11.68 -5.93 6.74
N LYS A 13 -12.44 -7.02 6.83
CA LYS A 13 -11.94 -8.27 7.40
C LYS A 13 -10.74 -8.82 6.63
N ASN A 14 -10.78 -8.74 5.30
CA ASN A 14 -9.70 -9.23 4.44
C ASN A 14 -8.46 -8.33 4.57
N ARG A 15 -8.65 -7.01 4.54
CA ARG A 15 -7.58 -6.04 4.76
C ARG A 15 -6.91 -6.24 6.13
N MET A 16 -7.69 -6.39 7.20
CA MET A 16 -7.14 -6.62 8.53
C MET A 16 -6.41 -7.95 8.64
N THR A 17 -6.95 -9.02 8.05
CA THR A 17 -6.26 -10.34 8.00
C THR A 17 -4.92 -10.22 7.27
N PHE A 18 -4.89 -9.48 6.16
CA PHE A 18 -3.67 -9.25 5.39
C PHE A 18 -2.66 -8.37 6.16
N ILE A 19 -3.12 -7.29 6.80
CA ILE A 19 -2.29 -6.44 7.66
C ILE A 19 -1.65 -7.26 8.79
N ASP A 20 -2.42 -8.08 9.49
CA ASP A 20 -1.89 -8.91 10.59
C ASP A 20 -0.83 -9.90 10.07
N SER A 21 -1.09 -10.51 8.92
CA SER A 21 -0.11 -11.40 8.25
C SER A 21 1.19 -10.66 7.89
N LEU A 22 1.08 -9.47 7.30
CA LEU A 22 2.24 -8.65 6.93
C LEU A 22 3.06 -8.22 8.14
N LEU A 23 2.43 -7.80 9.23
CA LEU A 23 3.15 -7.39 10.43
C LEU A 23 3.84 -8.58 11.10
N ASN A 24 3.19 -9.74 11.16
CA ASN A 24 3.80 -10.96 11.67
C ASN A 24 5.03 -11.35 10.84
N LEU A 25 4.90 -11.38 9.51
CA LEU A 25 6.02 -11.65 8.61
C LEU A 25 7.15 -10.62 8.78
N SER A 26 6.80 -9.35 8.93
CA SER A 26 7.78 -8.26 9.11
C SER A 26 8.61 -8.44 10.37
N VAL A 27 8.00 -8.89 11.47
CA VAL A 27 8.72 -9.19 12.72
C VAL A 27 9.57 -10.46 12.56
N GLN A 28 8.99 -11.52 12.00
CA GLN A 28 9.65 -12.82 11.82
C GLN A 28 10.91 -12.72 10.96
N GLU A 29 10.82 -12.00 9.84
CA GLU A 29 11.91 -11.84 8.88
C GLU A 29 12.76 -10.59 9.15
N THR A 30 12.49 -9.87 10.25
CA THR A 30 13.20 -8.63 10.63
C THR A 30 13.23 -7.58 9.52
N LEU A 31 12.12 -7.43 8.79
CA LEU A 31 12.03 -6.53 7.64
C LEU A 31 12.21 -5.07 8.02
N ASP A 32 12.69 -4.30 7.04
CA ASP A 32 12.94 -2.88 7.20
C ASP A 32 11.75 -1.98 6.87
N GLY A 33 10.81 -2.52 6.12
CA GLY A 33 9.65 -1.82 5.60
C GLY A 33 8.83 -2.71 4.68
N LEU A 34 7.77 -2.14 4.12
CA LEU A 34 6.92 -2.75 3.11
C LEU A 34 6.78 -1.80 1.92
N ASP A 35 6.98 -2.33 0.71
CA ASP A 35 6.70 -1.67 -0.55
C ASP A 35 5.51 -2.34 -1.23
N PHE A 36 4.58 -1.55 -1.74
CA PHE A 36 3.36 -2.04 -2.39
C PHE A 36 3.35 -1.71 -3.87
N ASP A 37 3.33 -2.74 -4.70
CA ASP A 37 3.38 -2.64 -6.16
C ASP A 37 2.08 -3.19 -6.78
N TRP A 38 0.96 -2.51 -6.48
CA TRP A 38 -0.29 -2.82 -7.17
C TRP A 38 -0.40 -1.98 -8.46
N GLU A 39 -0.40 -2.69 -9.59
CA GLU A 39 -0.48 -2.13 -10.94
C GLU A 39 -1.80 -2.46 -11.67
N TYR A 40 -2.91 -1.73 -11.48
CA TYR A 40 -3.07 -0.47 -10.74
C TYR A 40 -4.45 -0.42 -10.04
N PRO A 41 -4.58 0.23 -8.87
CA PRO A 41 -5.84 0.33 -8.13
C PRO A 41 -6.79 1.41 -8.68
N CYS A 42 -7.27 1.24 -9.91
CA CYS A 42 -8.07 2.27 -10.59
C CYS A 42 -9.54 2.34 -10.13
N TYR A 43 -10.17 3.50 -10.36
CA TYR A 43 -11.62 3.73 -10.14
C TYR A 43 -12.04 3.58 -8.67
N GLU A 44 -12.93 2.63 -8.35
CA GLU A 44 -13.37 2.39 -6.97
C GLU A 44 -12.23 1.91 -6.07
N TYR A 45 -11.23 1.21 -6.63
CA TYR A 45 -10.11 0.67 -5.86
C TYR A 45 -9.15 1.76 -5.39
N LYS A 46 -9.19 2.95 -6.01
CA LYS A 46 -8.35 4.10 -5.63
C LYS A 46 -8.55 4.49 -4.17
N SER A 47 -9.81 4.61 -3.73
CA SER A 47 -10.12 4.98 -2.34
C SER A 47 -9.90 3.81 -1.38
N TYR A 48 -10.18 2.58 -1.82
CA TYR A 48 -9.93 1.38 -1.02
C TYR A 48 -8.43 1.16 -0.77
N TYR A 49 -7.59 1.51 -1.75
CA TYR A 49 -6.14 1.48 -1.61
C TYR A 49 -5.63 2.48 -0.59
N THR A 50 -6.08 3.74 -0.65
CA THR A 50 -5.76 4.73 0.38
C THR A 50 -6.23 4.29 1.77
N GLN A 51 -7.43 3.72 1.87
CA GLN A 51 -7.95 3.19 3.14
C GLN A 51 -7.04 2.10 3.70
N PHE A 52 -6.67 1.12 2.87
CA PHE A 52 -5.76 0.05 3.25
C PHE A 52 -4.42 0.58 3.76
N ILE A 53 -3.78 1.50 3.02
CA ILE A 53 -2.50 2.11 3.42
C ILE A 53 -2.62 2.87 4.74
N SER A 54 -3.75 3.57 4.95
CA SER A 54 -4.03 4.27 6.20
C SER A 54 -4.18 3.29 7.38
N GLU A 55 -4.95 2.22 7.20
CA GLU A 55 -5.13 1.15 8.19
C GLU A 55 -3.79 0.48 8.53
N LEU A 56 -2.98 0.15 7.52
CA LEU A 56 -1.66 -0.44 7.70
C LEU A 56 -0.72 0.49 8.48
N LYS A 57 -0.61 1.77 8.10
CA LYS A 57 0.23 2.74 8.83
C LYS A 57 -0.21 2.89 10.29
N ALA A 58 -1.52 2.84 10.56
CA ALA A 58 -2.04 2.90 11.92
C ALA A 58 -1.68 1.64 12.73
N ASN A 59 -1.74 0.46 12.13
CA ASN A 59 -1.36 -0.79 12.80
C ASN A 59 0.15 -0.92 13.01
N ILE A 60 0.98 -0.49 12.04
CA ILE A 60 2.44 -0.35 12.22
C ILE A 60 2.75 0.49 13.45
N LYS A 61 2.12 1.67 13.60
CA LYS A 61 2.35 2.58 14.74
C LYS A 61 1.92 1.99 16.09
N LYS A 62 0.95 1.08 16.11
CA LYS A 62 0.43 0.47 17.34
C LYS A 62 1.21 -0.78 17.73
N ASN A 63 1.89 -1.43 16.80
CA ASN A 63 2.60 -2.66 17.04
C ASN A 63 3.98 -2.37 17.70
N PRO A 64 4.21 -2.79 18.95
CA PRO A 64 5.45 -2.51 19.67
C PRO A 64 6.65 -3.32 19.15
N ASP A 65 6.40 -4.42 18.44
CA ASP A 65 7.44 -5.29 17.88
C ASP A 65 7.93 -4.78 16.53
N ILE A 66 7.18 -3.88 15.90
CA ILE A 66 7.62 -3.15 14.71
C ILE A 66 8.43 -1.93 15.16
N ARG A 67 9.65 -1.84 14.64
CA ARG A 67 10.56 -0.76 14.98
C ARG A 67 10.05 0.62 14.52
N PRO A 68 10.43 1.71 15.22
CA PRO A 68 9.98 3.07 14.85
C PRO A 68 10.41 3.56 13.46
N SER A 69 11.50 3.02 12.91
CA SER A 69 12.04 3.38 11.60
C SER A 69 11.49 2.54 10.45
N PHE A 70 10.40 1.79 10.66
CA PHE A 70 9.81 0.94 9.64
C PHE A 70 9.23 1.75 8.48
N LEU A 71 9.68 1.46 7.25
CA LEU A 71 9.29 2.20 6.06
C LEU A 71 7.99 1.65 5.46
N LEU A 72 7.16 2.55 4.94
CA LEU A 72 6.00 2.19 4.13
C LEU A 72 6.05 2.97 2.82
N THR A 73 6.15 2.26 1.71
CA THR A 73 6.30 2.82 0.36
C THR A 73 5.35 2.16 -0.64
N THR A 74 5.24 2.72 -1.83
CA THR A 74 4.49 2.11 -2.94
C THR A 74 5.11 2.51 -4.28
N ALA A 75 5.13 1.59 -5.25
CA ALA A 75 5.36 1.94 -6.64
C ALA A 75 4.07 2.41 -7.31
N VAL A 76 4.18 3.47 -8.11
CA VAL A 76 3.05 4.04 -8.85
C VAL A 76 3.36 4.25 -10.32
N GLY A 77 2.36 4.03 -11.17
CA GLY A 77 2.47 4.29 -12.61
C GLY A 77 2.68 5.78 -12.90
N ALA A 78 3.53 6.09 -13.89
CA ALA A 78 3.90 7.48 -14.20
C ALA A 78 2.99 8.17 -15.25
N GLY A 79 2.06 7.43 -15.87
CA GLY A 79 1.11 8.00 -16.83
C GLY A 79 0.08 8.90 -16.15
N LYS A 80 -0.15 10.12 -16.67
CA LYS A 80 -1.09 11.09 -16.06
C LYS A 80 -2.50 10.53 -15.85
N GLY A 81 -3.03 9.77 -16.83
CA GLY A 81 -4.34 9.12 -16.70
C GLY A 81 -4.37 8.10 -15.56
N THR A 82 -3.35 7.22 -15.48
CA THR A 82 -3.19 6.27 -14.38
C THR A 82 -3.08 6.98 -13.03
N ILE A 83 -2.32 8.07 -12.97
CA ILE A 83 -2.19 8.87 -11.74
C ILE A 83 -3.56 9.37 -11.26
N ASP A 84 -4.35 9.95 -12.16
CA ASP A 84 -5.64 10.55 -11.84
C ASP A 84 -6.71 9.49 -11.47
N ASP A 85 -6.74 8.38 -12.22
CA ASP A 85 -7.77 7.36 -12.08
C ASP A 85 -7.50 6.41 -10.89
N CYS A 86 -6.23 6.22 -10.51
CA CYS A 86 -5.84 5.11 -9.65
C CYS A 86 -5.27 5.51 -8.28
N TYR A 87 -4.91 6.78 -8.05
CA TYR A 87 -4.30 7.15 -6.77
C TYR A 87 -4.82 8.45 -6.17
N GLU A 88 -5.06 8.44 -4.86
CA GLU A 88 -5.26 9.68 -4.09
C GLU A 88 -3.91 10.22 -3.61
N ILE A 89 -3.09 10.70 -4.56
CA ILE A 89 -1.68 11.07 -4.32
C ILE A 89 -1.48 11.99 -3.11
N THR A 90 -2.35 12.98 -2.91
CA THR A 90 -2.27 13.89 -1.75
C THR A 90 -2.46 13.17 -0.42
N ALA A 91 -3.37 12.19 -0.35
CA ALA A 91 -3.60 11.42 0.86
C ALA A 91 -2.46 10.41 1.09
N LEU A 92 -2.08 9.67 0.04
CA LEU A 92 -0.96 8.72 0.08
C LEU A 92 0.35 9.39 0.48
N GLY A 93 0.66 10.58 -0.05
CA GLY A 93 1.87 11.33 0.29
C GLY A 93 1.94 11.83 1.74
N ARG A 94 0.84 11.76 2.51
CA ARG A 94 0.83 12.03 3.96
C ARG A 94 1.03 10.76 4.80
N LEU A 95 0.80 9.58 4.21
CA LEU A 95 0.83 8.29 4.89
C LEU A 95 2.17 7.57 4.66
N LEU A 96 2.66 7.64 3.43
CA LEU A 96 3.85 6.95 2.95
C LEU A 96 5.12 7.74 3.24
N ASP A 97 6.22 7.01 3.42
CA ASP A 97 7.55 7.58 3.59
C ASP A 97 8.13 8.01 2.23
N PHE A 98 7.94 7.18 1.19
CA PHE A 98 8.31 7.47 -0.19
C PHE A 98 7.29 6.90 -1.19
N ILE A 99 7.27 7.46 -2.39
CA ILE A 99 6.51 6.96 -3.54
C ILE A 99 7.51 6.70 -4.67
N HIS A 100 7.60 5.46 -5.14
CA HIS A 100 8.48 5.07 -6.25
C HIS A 100 7.75 5.28 -7.59
N LEU A 101 8.08 6.35 -8.30
CA LEU A 101 7.45 6.64 -9.60
C LEU A 101 8.09 5.78 -10.71
N MET A 102 7.30 4.88 -11.29
CA MET A 102 7.73 3.96 -12.35
C MET A 102 7.83 4.67 -13.70
N THR A 103 8.91 5.42 -13.89
CA THR A 103 9.19 6.24 -15.10
C THR A 103 9.82 5.43 -16.24
N TYR A 104 9.24 4.27 -16.52
CA TYR A 104 9.64 3.34 -17.58
C TYR A 104 8.41 2.76 -18.28
N ASP A 105 8.61 1.89 -19.28
CA ASP A 105 7.56 1.21 -20.07
C ASP A 105 6.59 2.16 -20.81
N TYR A 106 7.10 3.28 -21.30
CA TYR A 106 6.31 4.25 -22.07
C TYR A 106 5.97 3.81 -23.50
N HIS A 107 6.72 2.86 -24.07
CA HIS A 107 6.67 2.47 -25.48
C HIS A 107 6.84 0.96 -25.67
#